data_AF-A0A918Q521-F1
#
_entry.id   AF-A0A918Q521-F1
#
_cell.length_a   1.000
_cell.length_b   1.000
_cell.length_c   1.000
_cell.angle_alpha   90.00
_cell.angle_beta   90.00
_cell.angle_gamma   90.00
#
_symmetry.space_group_name_H-M   'P 1'
#
loop_
_entity.id
_entity.type
_entity.pdbx_description
1 polymer ?
#
loop_
_entity_poly.entity_id
_entity_poly.type
_entity_poly.pdbx_seq_one_letter_code
_entity_poly.pdbx_strand_id
1 'polypeptide(L)'
;MTSIITYAQQIQMPQASPAASISQKIGLTDVVVEYSRPSKKGRKIFGTLVPYGEVWRTGANSSTKLTFNSEVNIEGNPIPAGTYALYTIPGKKEWEVILSENLELWGAIGYSDDKDVLRFKVPAEKLPENYETMEISFNDMTDTGATLNLQWEKTGIGFNITTEVDPIVMKQIQEMVIDVNSDNPGLLYQAASYYFSKDKDLEQAYTWISQSVKADPKYWTMHLKAKIADKLGYKEAALASAQESKEMAEEAKNPDYVNLNDRLIKTIQ
;
A
#
# COMPACT_ATOMS: atom_id res chain seq x y z
N MET A 1 3.97 12.10 -57.23
CA MET A 1 4.34 13.20 -56.32
C MET A 1 4.38 12.61 -54.93
N THR A 2 5.55 12.25 -54.42
CA THR A 2 5.71 11.60 -53.12
C THR A 2 5.89 12.71 -52.08
N SER A 3 4.85 13.00 -51.31
CA SER A 3 4.94 13.97 -50.22
C SER A 3 5.78 13.40 -49.08
N ILE A 4 6.93 14.03 -48.84
CA ILE A 4 7.75 13.81 -47.65
C ILE A 4 7.09 14.60 -46.53
N ILE A 5 6.54 13.93 -45.52
CA ILE A 5 6.08 14.57 -44.29
C ILE A 5 7.33 14.86 -43.45
N THR A 6 7.79 16.10 -43.47
CA THR A 6 8.79 16.61 -42.55
C THR A 6 8.15 16.87 -41.18
N TYR A 7 8.43 16.00 -40.19
CA TYR A 7 8.20 16.36 -38.80
C TYR A 7 9.26 17.39 -38.40
N ALA A 8 8.85 18.63 -38.15
CA ALA A 8 9.74 19.61 -37.53
C ALA A 8 10.15 19.08 -36.14
N GLN A 9 11.44 18.88 -35.92
CA GLN A 9 11.97 18.61 -34.57
C GLN A 9 11.76 19.87 -33.73
N GLN A 10 10.77 19.85 -32.85
CA GLN A 10 10.59 20.89 -31.84
C GLN A 10 11.70 20.77 -30.78
N ILE A 11 12.22 21.91 -30.31
CA ILE A 11 13.14 21.93 -29.17
C ILE A 11 12.39 21.41 -27.95
N GLN A 12 12.88 20.33 -27.34
CA GLN A 12 12.33 19.80 -26.11
C GLN A 12 12.70 20.71 -24.95
N MET A 13 11.70 21.40 -24.38
CA MET A 13 11.87 22.22 -23.18
C MET A 13 11.38 21.48 -21.94
N PRO A 14 11.97 21.73 -20.75
CA PRO A 14 11.42 21.24 -19.50
C PRO A 14 9.96 21.69 -19.32
N GLN A 15 9.08 20.76 -19.01
CA GLN A 15 7.67 21.07 -18.71
C GLN A 15 7.58 21.88 -17.42
N ALA A 16 6.74 22.92 -17.41
CA ALA A 16 6.57 23.78 -16.24
C ALA A 16 5.99 23.03 -15.02
N SER A 17 5.28 21.94 -15.27
CA SER A 17 4.80 20.97 -14.26
C SER A 17 5.27 19.58 -14.69
N PRO A 18 6.42 19.10 -14.18
CA PRO A 18 6.93 17.79 -14.53
C PRO A 18 5.96 16.68 -14.15
N ALA A 19 5.89 15.64 -14.98
CA ALA A 19 5.15 14.42 -14.67
C ALA A 19 5.86 13.65 -13.55
N ALA A 20 5.07 12.97 -12.71
CA ALA A 20 5.52 12.09 -11.65
C ALA A 20 4.61 10.87 -11.57
N SER A 21 5.19 9.75 -11.15
CA SER A 21 4.46 8.52 -10.84
C SER A 21 4.96 7.97 -9.53
N ILE A 22 4.05 7.55 -8.66
CA ILE A 22 4.34 6.80 -7.45
C ILE A 22 3.53 5.51 -7.45
N SER A 23 4.12 4.44 -6.91
CA SER A 23 3.46 3.15 -6.77
C SER A 23 3.66 2.64 -5.35
N GLN A 24 2.60 2.10 -4.75
CA GLN A 24 2.63 1.52 -3.42
C GLN A 24 1.79 0.25 -3.41
N LYS A 25 2.34 -0.82 -2.83
CA LYS A 25 1.57 -2.03 -2.52
C LYS A 25 0.85 -1.82 -1.18
N ILE A 26 -0.48 -1.90 -1.18
CA ILE A 26 -1.36 -1.81 0.00
C ILE A 26 -2.04 -3.17 0.18
N GLY A 27 -1.64 -3.91 1.21
CA GLY A 27 -1.98 -5.33 1.31
C GLY A 27 -1.45 -6.10 0.11
N LEU A 28 -2.35 -6.66 -0.70
CA LEU A 28 -2.01 -7.37 -1.93
C LEU A 28 -2.25 -6.54 -3.21
N THR A 29 -2.79 -5.32 -3.07
CA THR A 29 -3.17 -4.42 -4.18
C THR A 29 -2.00 -3.50 -4.52
N ASP A 30 -1.69 -3.35 -5.81
CA ASP A 30 -0.81 -2.29 -6.31
C ASP A 30 -1.65 -1.04 -6.60
N VAL A 31 -1.27 0.08 -5.97
CA VAL A 31 -1.87 1.39 -6.16
C VAL A 31 -0.87 2.32 -6.83
N VAL A 32 -1.25 2.83 -8.00
CA VAL A 32 -0.40 3.73 -8.79
C VAL A 32 -1.06 5.10 -8.91
N VAL A 33 -0.29 6.16 -8.64
CA VAL A 33 -0.71 7.54 -8.91
C VAL A 33 0.17 8.13 -10.00
N GLU A 34 -0.44 8.62 -11.07
CA GLU A 34 0.23 9.35 -12.13
C GLU A 34 -0.29 10.79 -12.16
N TYR A 35 0.59 11.77 -12.01
CA TYR A 35 0.19 13.17 -11.87
C TYR A 35 1.26 14.13 -12.40
N SER A 36 0.88 15.37 -12.66
CA SER A 36 1.86 16.44 -12.91
C SER A 36 2.00 17.32 -11.66
N ARG A 37 3.23 17.71 -11.34
CA ARG A 37 3.60 18.47 -10.13
C ARG A 37 3.75 19.97 -10.41
N PRO A 38 2.72 20.81 -10.25
CA PRO A 38 2.87 22.26 -10.37
C PRO A 38 3.65 22.86 -9.20
N SER A 39 4.43 23.90 -9.48
CA SER A 39 5.11 24.72 -8.45
C SER A 39 4.39 26.04 -8.19
N LYS A 40 4.49 26.52 -6.96
CA LYS A 40 3.84 27.73 -6.47
C LYS A 40 4.37 28.97 -7.17
N LYS A 41 5.70 29.07 -7.32
CA LYS A 41 6.42 30.19 -7.94
C LYS A 41 6.01 31.53 -7.33
N GLY A 42 5.92 31.59 -6.00
CA GLY A 42 5.54 32.79 -5.25
C GLY A 42 4.06 33.18 -5.29
N ARG A 43 3.20 32.45 -6.02
CA ARG A 43 1.76 32.73 -6.13
C ARG A 43 1.00 32.16 -4.93
N LYS A 44 -0.06 32.82 -4.48
CA LYS A 44 -1.06 32.13 -3.64
C LYS A 44 -1.78 31.07 -4.46
N ILE A 45 -2.01 29.87 -3.91
CA ILE A 45 -2.62 28.76 -4.65
C ILE A 45 -4.11 28.68 -4.39
N PHE A 46 -4.49 28.32 -3.18
CA PHE A 46 -5.89 28.04 -2.87
C PHE A 46 -6.68 29.31 -2.59
N GLY A 47 -7.84 29.42 -3.24
CA GLY A 47 -8.66 30.62 -3.29
C GLY A 47 -8.19 31.67 -4.30
N THR A 48 -7.19 31.37 -5.13
CA THR A 48 -6.71 32.23 -6.21
C THR A 48 -6.44 31.42 -7.48
N LEU A 49 -5.27 30.78 -7.60
CA LEU A 49 -4.94 29.97 -8.78
C LEU A 49 -5.87 28.76 -8.91
N VAL A 50 -6.18 28.15 -7.77
CA VAL A 50 -7.19 27.11 -7.63
C VAL A 50 -8.35 27.72 -6.82
N PRO A 51 -9.46 28.12 -7.46
CA PRO A 51 -10.60 28.70 -6.77
C PRO A 51 -11.23 27.73 -5.77
N TYR A 52 -11.81 28.26 -4.70
CA TYR A 52 -12.62 27.44 -3.79
C TYR A 52 -14.01 27.20 -4.39
N GLY A 53 -14.56 26.00 -4.16
CA GLY A 53 -15.90 25.63 -4.63
C GLY A 53 -15.97 25.28 -6.11
N GLU A 54 -14.83 25.24 -6.82
CA GLU A 54 -14.75 24.83 -8.22
C GLU A 54 -14.00 23.51 -8.37
N VAL A 55 -14.43 22.71 -9.35
CA VAL A 55 -13.77 21.44 -9.69
C VAL A 55 -12.37 21.71 -10.24
N TRP A 56 -11.40 21.01 -9.67
CA TRP A 56 -10.01 21.02 -10.06
C TRP A 56 -9.55 19.60 -10.37
N ARG A 57 -8.78 19.45 -11.45
CA ARG A 57 -8.16 18.18 -11.87
C ARG A 57 -7.08 17.62 -10.94
N THR A 58 -6.90 18.24 -9.77
CA THR A 58 -5.96 17.82 -8.74
C THR A 58 -4.53 17.66 -9.28
N GLY A 59 -4.03 18.69 -9.95
CA GLY A 59 -2.71 18.72 -10.57
C GLY A 59 -2.61 19.72 -11.71
N ALA A 60 -1.71 19.46 -12.64
CA ALA A 60 -1.49 20.26 -13.85
C ALA A 60 -1.56 19.38 -15.12
N ASN A 61 -1.71 20.01 -16.29
CA ASN A 61 -1.88 19.31 -17.58
C ASN A 61 -3.10 18.37 -17.58
N SER A 62 -2.91 17.05 -17.70
CA SER A 62 -3.98 16.05 -17.58
C SER A 62 -4.50 15.91 -16.15
N SER A 63 -5.66 15.28 -15.97
CA SER A 63 -6.11 14.83 -14.66
C SER A 63 -5.11 13.86 -14.03
N THR A 64 -5.00 13.92 -12.70
CA THR A 64 -4.28 12.91 -11.93
C THR A 64 -5.01 11.58 -12.06
N LYS A 65 -4.27 10.50 -12.29
CA LYS A 65 -4.82 9.15 -12.42
C LYS A 65 -4.47 8.33 -11.21
N LEU A 66 -5.45 7.57 -10.72
CA LEU A 66 -5.34 6.63 -9.63
C LEU A 66 -5.73 5.25 -10.15
N THR A 67 -4.81 4.30 -10.10
CA THR A 67 -5.00 2.95 -10.64
C THR A 67 -4.87 1.92 -9.54
N PHE A 68 -5.80 0.97 -9.51
CA PHE A 68 -5.83 -0.18 -8.61
C PHE A 68 -5.89 -1.48 -9.42
N ASN A 69 -5.07 -2.48 -9.07
CA ASN A 69 -5.12 -3.79 -9.74
C ASN A 69 -6.10 -4.80 -9.10
N SER A 70 -6.67 -4.46 -7.96
CA SER A 70 -7.77 -5.18 -7.28
C SER A 70 -8.71 -4.18 -6.63
N GLU A 71 -9.88 -4.65 -6.19
CA GLU A 71 -10.83 -3.84 -5.44
C GLU A 71 -10.19 -3.27 -4.15
N VAL A 72 -10.51 -2.03 -3.84
CA VAL A 72 -10.07 -1.32 -2.64
C VAL A 72 -11.25 -0.65 -1.97
N ASN A 73 -11.09 -0.20 -0.73
CA ASN A 73 -12.03 0.70 -0.07
C ASN A 73 -11.40 2.08 0.07
N ILE A 74 -12.13 3.13 -0.32
CA ILE A 74 -11.74 4.53 -0.11
C ILE A 74 -12.70 5.16 0.88
N GLU A 75 -12.19 5.56 2.05
CA GLU A 75 -13.02 6.04 3.17
C GLU A 75 -14.22 5.11 3.46
N GLY A 76 -13.99 3.80 3.38
CA GLY A 76 -15.01 2.77 3.61
C GLY A 76 -15.94 2.47 2.43
N ASN A 77 -15.76 3.11 1.27
CA ASN A 77 -16.55 2.84 0.08
C ASN A 77 -15.81 1.90 -0.88
N PRO A 78 -16.42 0.79 -1.33
CA PRO A 78 -15.76 -0.14 -2.23
C PRO A 78 -15.59 0.47 -3.63
N ILE A 79 -14.39 0.33 -4.17
CA ILE A 79 -13.99 0.81 -5.49
C ILE A 79 -13.38 -0.35 -6.26
N PRO A 80 -14.00 -0.77 -7.38
CA PRO A 80 -13.48 -1.85 -8.21
C PRO A 80 -12.05 -1.58 -8.72
N ALA A 81 -11.39 -2.66 -9.14
CA ALA A 81 -10.13 -2.53 -9.87
C ALA A 81 -10.32 -1.71 -11.15
N GLY A 82 -9.39 -0.82 -11.43
CA GLY A 82 -9.48 0.08 -12.57
C GLY A 82 -8.60 1.32 -12.43
N THR A 83 -8.69 2.19 -13.43
CA THR A 83 -8.05 3.50 -13.45
C THR A 83 -9.12 4.57 -13.38
N TYR A 84 -8.96 5.50 -12.45
CA TYR A 84 -9.88 6.61 -12.21
C TYR A 84 -9.13 7.94 -12.28
N ALA A 85 -9.79 8.97 -12.81
CA ALA A 85 -9.32 10.34 -12.73
C ALA A 85 -9.68 10.95 -11.37
N LEU A 86 -8.72 11.59 -10.73
CA LEU A 86 -8.87 12.26 -9.45
C LEU A 86 -9.19 13.75 -9.66
N TYR A 87 -10.38 14.15 -9.27
CA TYR A 87 -10.79 15.55 -9.16
C TYR A 87 -10.99 15.93 -7.69
N THR A 88 -10.90 17.22 -7.41
CA THR A 88 -11.18 17.78 -6.09
C THR A 88 -11.95 19.08 -6.23
N ILE A 89 -12.78 19.41 -5.24
CA ILE A 89 -13.37 20.73 -5.06
C ILE A 89 -12.78 21.30 -3.77
N PRO A 90 -11.77 22.17 -3.88
CA PRO A 90 -11.15 22.75 -2.69
C PRO A 90 -12.12 23.64 -1.92
N GLY A 91 -12.10 23.51 -0.60
CA GLY A 91 -12.76 24.42 0.32
C GLY A 91 -11.80 24.90 1.41
N LYS A 92 -12.26 25.85 2.24
CA LYS A 92 -11.44 26.43 3.32
C LYS A 92 -11.24 25.48 4.52
N LYS A 93 -12.19 24.57 4.75
CA LYS A 93 -12.21 23.65 5.90
C LYS A 93 -12.23 22.19 5.50
N GLU A 94 -12.82 21.90 4.35
CA GLU A 94 -12.98 20.56 3.80
C GLU A 94 -12.84 20.65 2.28
N TRP A 95 -12.36 19.58 1.67
CA TRP A 95 -12.38 19.40 0.23
C TRP A 95 -13.32 18.26 -0.10
N GLU A 96 -14.01 18.35 -1.24
CA GLU A 96 -14.65 17.19 -1.84
C GLU A 96 -13.63 16.51 -2.77
N VAL A 97 -13.43 15.21 -2.60
CA VAL A 97 -12.58 14.36 -3.44
C VAL A 97 -13.50 13.53 -4.33
N ILE A 98 -13.12 13.40 -5.60
CA ILE A 98 -13.94 12.79 -6.63
C ILE A 98 -13.09 11.82 -7.43
N LEU A 99 -13.57 10.59 -7.58
CA LEU A 99 -13.05 9.61 -8.53
C LEU A 99 -14.02 9.52 -9.72
N SER A 100 -13.50 9.67 -10.94
CA SER A 100 -14.28 9.64 -12.17
C SER A 100 -13.72 8.63 -13.16
N GLU A 101 -14.59 7.95 -13.92
CA GLU A 101 -14.19 7.09 -15.05
C GLU A 101 -13.72 7.88 -16.27
N ASN A 102 -13.93 9.20 -16.30
CA ASN A 102 -13.51 10.03 -17.42
C ASN A 102 -12.01 10.38 -17.35
N LEU A 103 -11.22 9.62 -18.12
CA LEU A 103 -9.76 9.75 -18.18
C LEU A 103 -9.24 10.73 -19.25
N GLU A 104 -10.12 11.29 -20.08
CA GLU A 104 -9.73 11.99 -21.31
C GLU A 104 -9.66 13.52 -21.16
N LEU A 105 -10.17 14.07 -20.06
CA LEU A 105 -10.22 15.52 -19.88
C LEU A 105 -8.83 16.14 -19.66
N TRP A 106 -8.56 17.20 -20.42
CA TRP A 106 -7.38 18.04 -20.24
C TRP A 106 -7.73 19.26 -19.39
N GLY A 107 -7.83 19.08 -18.08
CA GLY A 107 -8.37 20.15 -17.25
C GLY A 107 -9.52 19.69 -16.36
N ALA A 108 -10.29 20.67 -15.91
CA ALA A 108 -11.69 20.48 -15.50
C ALA A 108 -12.67 21.01 -16.58
N ILE A 109 -12.16 21.45 -17.75
CA ILE A 109 -12.99 21.94 -18.84
C ILE A 109 -13.75 20.75 -19.44
N GLY A 110 -15.08 20.86 -19.49
CA GLY A 110 -15.94 19.76 -19.95
C GLY A 110 -16.19 18.68 -18.90
N TYR A 111 -15.80 18.92 -17.64
CA TYR A 111 -16.16 18.04 -16.53
C TYR A 111 -17.67 17.97 -16.34
N SER A 112 -18.15 16.76 -16.06
CA SER A 112 -19.54 16.41 -15.78
C SER A 112 -19.54 15.29 -14.73
N ASP A 113 -20.56 15.25 -13.89
CA ASP A 113 -20.70 14.33 -12.76
C ASP A 113 -21.26 12.96 -13.13
N ASP A 114 -21.72 12.80 -14.37
CA ASP A 114 -22.29 11.56 -14.93
C ASP A 114 -21.33 10.36 -14.93
N LYS A 115 -20.02 10.61 -14.81
CA LYS A 115 -18.96 9.60 -14.76
C LYS A 115 -18.29 9.47 -13.39
N ASP A 116 -18.81 10.14 -12.37
CA ASP A 116 -18.26 10.00 -11.03
C ASP A 116 -18.66 8.67 -10.41
N VAL A 117 -17.66 7.98 -9.84
CA VAL A 117 -17.81 6.70 -9.15
C VAL A 117 -17.90 6.90 -7.65
N LEU A 118 -17.19 7.91 -7.14
CA LEU A 118 -17.16 8.22 -5.72
C LEU A 118 -16.99 9.73 -5.51
N ARG A 119 -17.76 10.27 -4.57
CA ARG A 119 -17.55 11.60 -4.01
C ARG A 119 -17.57 11.53 -2.49
N PHE A 120 -16.60 12.15 -1.85
CA PHE A 120 -16.51 12.18 -0.40
C PHE A 120 -15.77 13.41 0.09
N LYS A 121 -15.96 13.77 1.36
CA LYS A 121 -15.35 14.95 1.95
C LYS A 121 -14.21 14.57 2.87
N VAL A 122 -13.13 15.36 2.81
CA VAL A 122 -11.95 15.22 3.67
C VAL A 122 -11.62 16.57 4.32
N PRO A 123 -11.10 16.61 5.56
CA PRO A 123 -10.68 17.85 6.18
C PRO A 123 -9.51 18.47 5.40
N ALA A 124 -9.54 19.80 5.27
CA ALA A 124 -8.42 20.57 4.75
C ALA A 124 -7.55 21.04 5.93
N GLU A 125 -6.31 20.60 5.93
CA GLU A 125 -5.37 20.89 7.01
C GLU A 125 -4.41 22.00 6.64
N LYS A 126 -4.07 22.83 7.64
CA LYS A 126 -3.01 23.82 7.49
C LYS A 126 -1.68 23.19 7.88
N LEU A 127 -0.80 23.06 6.90
CA LEU A 127 0.54 22.48 7.09
C LEU A 127 1.47 23.48 7.80
N PRO A 128 2.39 22.99 8.67
CA PRO A 128 3.41 23.82 9.29
C PRO A 128 4.40 24.36 8.24
N GLU A 129 4.82 23.47 7.34
CA GLU A 129 5.76 23.75 6.24
C GLU A 129 5.04 24.28 4.99
N ASN A 130 5.76 25.04 4.17
CA ASN A 130 5.28 25.49 2.86
C ASN A 130 5.88 24.62 1.74
N TYR A 131 5.01 23.85 1.08
CA TYR A 131 5.34 23.02 -0.06
C TYR A 131 5.37 23.86 -1.34
N GLU A 132 6.58 24.08 -1.87
CA GLU A 132 6.77 24.84 -3.11
C GLU A 132 6.20 24.10 -4.33
N THR A 133 6.35 22.78 -4.39
CA THR A 133 5.86 21.93 -5.47
C THR A 133 4.83 20.97 -4.92
N MET A 134 3.70 20.81 -5.62
CA MET A 134 2.65 19.88 -5.23
C MET A 134 3.21 18.46 -5.10
N GLU A 135 2.80 17.76 -4.06
CA GLU A 135 3.21 16.40 -3.76
C GLU A 135 1.99 15.55 -3.44
N ILE A 136 1.97 14.35 -4.01
CA ILE A 136 1.11 13.25 -3.61
C ILE A 136 2.01 12.15 -3.06
N SER A 137 1.64 11.56 -1.92
CA SER A 137 2.42 10.52 -1.23
C SER A 137 1.53 9.54 -0.47
N PHE A 138 2.07 8.37 -0.15
CA PHE A 138 1.45 7.40 0.75
C PHE A 138 2.12 7.48 2.13
N ASN A 139 1.33 7.61 3.19
CA ASN A 139 1.79 7.58 4.58
C ASN A 139 0.96 6.58 5.41
N ASP A 140 1.31 6.42 6.69
CA ASP A 140 0.57 5.62 7.67
C ASP A 140 0.28 4.18 7.20
N MET A 141 1.32 3.55 6.63
CA MET A 141 1.24 2.20 6.09
C MET A 141 0.87 1.19 7.19
N THR A 142 -0.09 0.34 6.87
CA THR A 142 -0.46 -0.86 7.63
C THR A 142 -0.46 -2.07 6.71
N ASP A 143 -0.66 -3.27 7.26
CA ASP A 143 -0.79 -4.50 6.48
C ASP A 143 -1.92 -4.45 5.43
N THR A 144 -2.93 -3.61 5.64
CA THR A 144 -4.19 -3.60 4.85
C THR A 144 -4.62 -2.20 4.43
N GLY A 145 -3.77 -1.18 4.59
CA GLY A 145 -4.18 0.19 4.33
C GLY A 145 -3.05 1.20 4.34
N ALA A 146 -3.31 2.35 3.76
CA ALA A 146 -2.45 3.53 3.79
C ALA A 146 -3.28 4.81 3.62
N THR A 147 -2.70 5.94 4.00
CA THR A 147 -3.26 7.27 3.74
C THR A 147 -2.64 7.85 2.47
N LEU A 148 -3.44 8.14 1.45
CA LEU A 148 -3.01 8.94 0.29
C LEU A 148 -3.12 10.42 0.65
N ASN A 149 -2.01 11.13 0.63
CA ASN A 149 -1.93 12.53 0.98
C ASN A 149 -1.66 13.40 -0.26
N LEU A 150 -2.25 14.59 -0.28
CA LEU A 150 -1.91 15.66 -1.21
C LEU A 150 -1.51 16.89 -0.41
N GLN A 151 -0.36 17.47 -0.75
CA GLN A 151 0.21 18.64 -0.10
C GLN A 151 0.65 19.69 -1.13
N TRP A 152 0.24 20.94 -0.95
CA TRP A 152 0.74 22.06 -1.74
C TRP A 152 0.55 23.38 -1.00
N GLU A 153 1.49 24.32 -1.15
CA GLU A 153 1.53 25.52 -0.31
C GLU A 153 1.51 25.12 1.18
N LYS A 154 0.53 25.59 1.96
CA LYS A 154 0.32 25.27 3.36
C LYS A 154 -0.98 24.51 3.56
N THR A 155 -1.47 23.82 2.53
CA THR A 155 -2.72 23.06 2.59
C THR A 155 -2.41 21.60 2.31
N GLY A 156 -2.97 20.73 3.14
CA GLY A 156 -2.94 19.28 2.95
C GLY A 156 -4.33 18.69 3.02
N ILE A 157 -4.54 17.60 2.30
CA ILE A 157 -5.66 16.67 2.51
C ILE A 157 -5.11 15.24 2.50
N GLY A 158 -5.79 14.34 3.19
CA GLY A 158 -5.47 12.92 3.20
C GLY A 158 -6.74 12.09 3.22
N PHE A 159 -6.69 10.91 2.61
CA PHE A 159 -7.76 9.92 2.73
C PHE A 159 -7.22 8.50 2.75
N ASN A 160 -7.97 7.63 3.41
CA ASN A 160 -7.63 6.25 3.63
C ASN A 160 -7.99 5.39 2.43
N ILE A 161 -7.04 4.56 2.01
CA ILE A 161 -7.23 3.47 1.08
C ILE A 161 -6.95 2.17 1.85
N THR A 162 -7.93 1.28 1.93
CA THR A 162 -7.80 -0.02 2.60
C THR A 162 -8.14 -1.17 1.65
N THR A 163 -7.67 -2.37 1.96
CA THR A 163 -7.84 -3.58 1.15
C THR A 163 -8.18 -4.78 2.01
N GLU A 164 -8.95 -5.72 1.45
CA GLU A 164 -9.34 -6.94 2.14
C GLU A 164 -8.30 -8.05 1.91
N VAL A 165 -7.40 -8.24 2.87
CA VAL A 165 -6.31 -9.25 2.76
C VAL A 165 -6.73 -10.61 3.33
N ASP A 166 -7.47 -10.64 4.43
CA ASP A 166 -7.77 -11.89 5.16
C ASP A 166 -8.56 -12.91 4.34
N PRO A 167 -9.66 -12.53 3.67
CA PRO A 167 -10.41 -13.47 2.85
C PRO A 167 -9.58 -14.06 1.70
N ILE A 168 -8.68 -13.27 1.11
CA ILE A 168 -7.82 -13.70 0.00
C ILE A 168 -6.80 -14.73 0.47
N VAL A 169 -6.08 -14.43 1.54
CA VAL A 169 -5.04 -15.34 2.06
C VAL A 169 -5.66 -16.60 2.64
N MET A 170 -6.79 -16.50 3.36
CA MET A 170 -7.49 -17.67 3.90
C MET A 170 -7.99 -18.59 2.79
N LYS A 171 -8.51 -18.05 1.68
CA LYS A 171 -8.88 -18.85 0.51
C LYS A 171 -7.67 -19.57 -0.10
N GLN A 172 -6.53 -18.89 -0.23
CA GLN A 172 -5.29 -19.52 -0.72
C GLN A 172 -4.82 -20.65 0.21
N ILE A 173 -4.86 -20.46 1.53
CA ILE A 173 -4.51 -21.50 2.50
C ILE A 173 -5.47 -22.69 2.39
N GLN A 174 -6.77 -22.42 2.24
CA GLN A 174 -7.76 -23.47 2.05
C GLN A 174 -7.43 -24.33 0.81
N GLU A 175 -7.27 -23.70 -0.35
CA GLU A 175 -7.07 -24.39 -1.63
C GLU A 175 -5.69 -25.07 -1.73
N MET A 176 -4.63 -24.41 -1.24
CA MET A 176 -3.25 -24.85 -1.44
C MET A 176 -2.67 -25.71 -0.31
N VAL A 177 -3.27 -25.65 0.89
CA VAL A 177 -2.78 -26.40 2.06
C VAL A 177 -3.81 -27.39 2.55
N ILE A 178 -5.03 -26.95 2.80
CA ILE A 178 -6.04 -27.77 3.49
C ILE A 178 -6.69 -28.77 2.54
N ASP A 179 -7.28 -28.31 1.43
CA ASP A 179 -8.06 -29.15 0.51
C ASP A 179 -7.22 -30.27 -0.13
N VAL A 180 -5.93 -29.99 -0.34
CA VAL A 180 -4.98 -30.91 -0.95
C VAL A 180 -4.12 -31.66 0.07
N ASN A 181 -4.28 -31.41 1.38
CA ASN A 181 -3.42 -31.92 2.45
C ASN A 181 -1.93 -31.79 2.11
N SER A 182 -1.50 -30.56 1.79
CA SER A 182 -0.15 -30.28 1.27
C SER A 182 0.95 -30.73 2.23
N ASP A 183 1.96 -31.41 1.70
CA ASP A 183 3.21 -31.74 2.38
C ASP A 183 4.35 -30.75 2.03
N ASN A 184 4.07 -29.73 1.22
CA ASN A 184 5.05 -28.75 0.81
C ASN A 184 5.50 -27.89 2.01
N PRO A 185 6.78 -27.96 2.44
CA PRO A 185 7.23 -27.27 3.65
C PRO A 185 7.13 -25.75 3.54
N GLY A 186 7.23 -25.18 2.34
CA GLY A 186 7.09 -23.75 2.10
C GLY A 186 5.65 -23.27 2.31
N LEU A 187 4.67 -23.99 1.76
CA LEU A 187 3.25 -23.66 1.93
C LEU A 187 2.80 -23.82 3.39
N LEU A 188 3.25 -24.88 4.05
CA LEU A 188 2.99 -25.12 5.48
C LEU A 188 3.57 -24.01 6.36
N TYR A 189 4.79 -23.56 6.07
CA TYR A 189 5.40 -22.41 6.75
C TYR A 189 4.59 -21.13 6.55
N GLN A 190 4.19 -20.84 5.30
CA GLN A 190 3.40 -19.64 4.98
C GLN A 190 2.06 -19.64 5.71
N ALA A 191 1.34 -20.76 5.69
CA ALA A 191 0.06 -20.89 6.39
C ALA A 191 0.21 -20.75 7.91
N ALA A 192 1.21 -21.41 8.51
CA ALA A 192 1.49 -21.29 9.93
C ALA A 192 1.86 -19.85 10.34
N SER A 193 2.70 -19.19 9.54
CA SER A 193 3.11 -17.80 9.76
C SER A 193 1.90 -16.87 9.71
N TYR A 194 1.02 -17.06 8.73
CA TYR A 194 -0.20 -16.27 8.60
C TYR A 194 -1.13 -16.44 9.81
N TYR A 195 -1.43 -17.68 10.18
CA TYR A 195 -2.28 -17.99 11.33
C TYR A 195 -1.71 -17.42 12.62
N PHE A 196 -0.40 -17.53 12.83
CA PHE A 196 0.28 -16.94 13.98
C PHE A 196 0.17 -15.40 14.00
N SER A 197 0.43 -14.74 12.86
CA SER A 197 0.40 -13.27 12.77
C SER A 197 -0.98 -12.65 12.96
N LYS A 198 -2.06 -13.38 12.60
CA LYS A 198 -3.45 -12.94 12.72
C LYS A 198 -4.17 -13.54 13.92
N ASP A 199 -3.43 -14.19 14.82
CA ASP A 199 -3.93 -14.81 16.04
C ASP A 199 -5.13 -15.74 15.81
N LYS A 200 -5.03 -16.59 14.78
CA LYS A 200 -6.03 -17.60 14.42
C LYS A 200 -5.80 -18.88 15.23
N ASP A 201 -6.10 -20.05 14.65
CA ASP A 201 -5.86 -21.34 15.31
C ASP A 201 -4.36 -21.62 15.46
N LEU A 202 -3.84 -21.36 16.66
CA LEU A 202 -2.42 -21.51 16.96
C LEU A 202 -1.98 -22.98 17.02
N GLU A 203 -2.87 -23.92 17.37
CA GLU A 203 -2.56 -25.35 17.37
C GLU A 203 -2.39 -25.87 15.95
N GLN A 204 -3.27 -25.43 15.04
CA GLN A 204 -3.12 -25.73 13.63
C GLN A 204 -1.85 -25.11 13.04
N ALA A 205 -1.53 -23.86 13.41
CA ALA A 205 -0.28 -23.23 13.05
C ALA A 205 0.93 -24.03 13.56
N TYR A 206 0.88 -24.51 14.80
CA TYR A 206 1.94 -25.32 15.41
C TYR A 206 2.11 -26.67 14.70
N THR A 207 1.01 -27.27 14.25
CA THR A 207 0.99 -28.51 13.47
C THR A 207 1.70 -28.31 12.13
N TRP A 208 1.30 -27.29 11.35
CA TRP A 208 1.91 -27.01 10.05
C TRP A 208 3.38 -26.63 10.15
N ILE A 209 3.75 -25.78 11.10
CA ILE A 209 5.16 -25.41 11.26
C ILE A 209 6.00 -26.61 11.71
N SER A 210 5.47 -27.49 12.56
CA SER A 210 6.15 -28.71 12.98
C SER A 210 6.40 -29.67 11.82
N GLN A 211 5.45 -29.78 10.89
CA GLN A 211 5.61 -30.54 9.64
C GLN A 211 6.65 -29.89 8.71
N SER A 212 6.57 -28.57 8.54
CA SER A 212 7.51 -27.79 7.72
C SER A 212 8.96 -27.97 8.19
N VAL A 213 9.23 -27.75 9.49
CA VAL A 213 10.60 -27.90 10.03
C VAL A 213 11.11 -29.34 9.98
N LYS A 214 10.21 -30.32 10.08
CA LYS A 214 10.60 -31.74 9.98
C LYS A 214 11.07 -32.09 8.56
N ALA A 215 10.44 -31.50 7.55
CA ALA A 215 10.75 -31.77 6.14
C ALA A 215 11.94 -30.93 5.63
N ASP A 216 12.03 -29.66 6.01
CA ASP A 216 13.05 -28.73 5.53
C ASP A 216 13.41 -27.71 6.64
N PRO A 217 14.22 -28.13 7.64
CA PRO A 217 14.55 -27.29 8.79
C PRO A 217 15.43 -26.11 8.38
N LYS A 218 15.05 -24.91 8.82
CA LYS A 218 15.80 -23.66 8.59
C LYS A 218 15.73 -22.81 9.84
N TYR A 219 16.74 -21.97 10.07
CA TYR A 219 16.78 -21.14 11.27
C TYR A 219 15.49 -20.31 11.43
N TRP A 220 14.94 -19.74 10.35
CA TRP A 220 13.72 -18.92 10.44
C TRP A 220 12.42 -19.72 10.63
N THR A 221 12.31 -20.92 10.07
CA THR A 221 11.13 -21.78 10.27
C THR A 221 11.11 -22.33 11.70
N MET A 222 12.29 -22.68 12.23
CA MET A 222 12.44 -23.10 13.62
C MET A 222 12.18 -21.94 14.61
N HIS A 223 12.59 -20.71 14.27
CA HIS A 223 12.25 -19.53 15.06
C HIS A 223 10.74 -19.31 15.13
N LEU A 224 10.03 -19.45 14.00
CA LEU A 224 8.56 -19.35 13.99
C LEU A 224 7.92 -20.44 14.86
N LYS A 225 8.41 -21.69 14.79
CA LYS A 225 7.94 -22.78 15.66
C LYS A 225 8.10 -22.42 17.14
N ALA A 226 9.25 -21.85 17.52
CA ALA A 226 9.51 -21.41 18.88
C ALA A 226 8.50 -20.36 19.35
N LYS A 227 8.22 -19.35 18.50
CA LYS A 227 7.25 -18.29 18.81
C LYS A 227 5.81 -18.82 18.97
N ILE A 228 5.40 -19.74 18.11
CA ILE A 228 4.08 -20.37 18.20
C ILE A 228 3.97 -21.21 19.47
N ALA A 229 4.99 -22.04 19.75
CA ALA A 229 5.06 -22.86 20.96
C ALA A 229 4.98 -22.01 22.24
N ASP A 230 5.73 -20.91 22.29
CA ASP A 230 5.70 -19.99 23.44
C ASP A 230 4.29 -19.40 23.64
N LYS A 231 3.65 -18.94 22.57
CA LYS A 231 2.28 -18.38 22.62
C LYS A 231 1.24 -19.41 23.07
N LEU A 232 1.45 -20.69 22.75
CA LEU A 232 0.63 -21.82 23.23
C LEU A 232 0.97 -22.26 24.68
N GLY A 233 2.04 -21.73 25.27
CA GLY A 233 2.52 -22.13 26.60
C GLY A 233 3.39 -23.40 26.60
N TYR A 234 3.79 -23.90 25.43
CA TYR A 234 4.68 -25.06 25.26
C TYR A 234 6.14 -24.67 25.50
N LYS A 235 6.46 -24.26 26.73
CA LYS A 235 7.76 -23.67 27.11
C LYS A 235 8.97 -24.53 26.73
N GLU A 236 8.93 -25.83 27.00
CA GLU A 236 10.04 -26.73 26.67
C GLU A 236 10.27 -26.81 25.15
N ALA A 237 9.20 -26.96 24.38
CA ALA A 237 9.28 -26.99 22.92
C ALA A 237 9.71 -25.64 22.33
N ALA A 238 9.30 -24.53 22.95
CA ALA A 238 9.69 -23.18 22.56
C ALA A 238 11.19 -22.97 22.75
N LEU A 239 11.73 -23.30 23.93
CA LEU A 239 13.15 -23.19 24.24
C LEU A 239 14.00 -24.08 23.32
N ALA A 240 13.59 -25.34 23.13
CA ALA A 240 14.31 -26.27 22.26
C ALA A 240 14.36 -25.74 20.81
N SER A 241 13.23 -25.30 20.27
CA SER A 241 13.16 -24.76 18.90
C SER A 241 13.96 -23.45 18.77
N ALA A 242 13.93 -22.57 19.78
CA ALA A 242 14.70 -21.32 19.74
C ALA A 242 16.21 -21.56 19.79
N GLN A 243 16.66 -22.55 20.57
CA GLN A 243 18.07 -22.93 20.66
C GLN A 243 18.57 -23.53 19.35
N GLU A 244 17.82 -24.46 18.76
CA GLU A 244 18.15 -25.05 17.45
C GLU A 244 18.17 -23.99 16.34
N SER A 245 17.20 -23.06 16.35
CA SER A 245 17.17 -21.91 15.44
C SER A 245 18.43 -21.03 15.58
N LYS A 246 18.87 -20.77 16.82
CA LYS A 246 20.05 -19.97 17.11
C LYS A 246 21.32 -20.64 16.57
N GLU A 247 21.51 -21.93 16.83
CA GLU A 247 22.67 -22.70 16.35
C GLU A 247 22.75 -22.67 14.82
N MET A 248 21.64 -22.94 14.14
CA MET A 248 21.55 -22.83 12.68
C MET A 248 21.88 -21.42 12.16
N ALA A 249 21.47 -20.36 12.88
CA ALA A 249 21.75 -18.98 12.52
C ALA A 249 23.23 -18.60 12.72
N GLU A 250 23.88 -19.14 13.76
CA GLU A 250 25.32 -18.97 14.00
C GLU A 250 26.14 -19.63 12.89
N GLU A 251 25.79 -20.86 12.50
CA GLU A 251 26.42 -21.56 11.37
C GLU A 251 26.24 -20.80 10.06
N ALA A 252 25.05 -20.25 9.83
CA ALA A 252 24.74 -19.40 8.68
C ALA A 252 25.35 -17.98 8.77
N LYS A 253 26.04 -17.64 9.87
CA LYS A 253 26.62 -16.31 10.16
C LYS A 253 25.57 -15.18 10.04
N ASN A 254 24.35 -15.43 10.50
CA ASN A 254 23.25 -14.48 10.50
C ASN A 254 23.01 -13.91 11.92
N PRO A 255 23.70 -12.81 12.31
CA PRO A 255 23.59 -12.26 13.66
C PRO A 255 22.20 -11.74 14.01
N ASP A 256 21.38 -11.36 13.03
CA ASP A 256 20.02 -10.88 13.28
C ASP A 256 19.14 -11.97 13.89
N TYR A 257 19.24 -13.20 13.36
CA TYR A 257 18.50 -14.34 13.88
C TYR A 257 19.07 -14.89 15.19
N VAL A 258 20.39 -14.79 15.40
CA VAL A 258 20.98 -15.08 16.72
C VAL A 258 20.35 -14.17 17.78
N ASN A 259 20.33 -12.86 17.52
CA ASN A 259 19.75 -11.87 18.42
C ASN A 259 18.22 -12.01 18.60
N LEU A 260 17.49 -12.46 17.57
CA LEU A 260 16.06 -12.77 17.67
C LEU A 260 15.81 -13.93 18.63
N ASN A 261 16.59 -15.01 18.50
CA ASN A 261 16.46 -16.17 19.38
C ASN A 261 16.90 -15.88 20.81
N ASP A 262 18.00 -15.15 21.02
CA ASP A 262 18.42 -14.75 22.38
C ASP A 262 17.34 -13.95 23.11
N ARG A 263 16.67 -13.03 22.40
CA ARG A 263 15.55 -12.27 22.96
C ARG A 263 14.38 -13.18 23.31
N LEU A 264 14.01 -14.10 22.42
CA LEU A 264 12.90 -15.03 22.66
C LEU A 264 13.19 -16.00 23.82
N ILE A 265 14.40 -16.56 23.89
CA ILE A 265 14.81 -17.45 24.98
C ILE A 265 14.68 -16.73 26.33
N LYS A 266 15.11 -15.46 26.39
CA LYS A 266 15.00 -14.65 27.60
C LYS A 266 13.55 -14.35 28.01
N THR A 267 12.60 -14.31 27.08
CA THR A 267 11.18 -14.07 27.43
C THR A 267 10.46 -15.33 27.89
N ILE A 268 10.94 -16.52 27.52
CA ILE A 268 10.33 -17.81 27.91
C ILE A 268 10.73 -18.21 29.35
N GLN A 269 11.97 -17.88 29.75
CA GLN A 269 12.57 -18.14 31.07
C GLN A 269 11.91 -17.30 32.17
#